data_AF-A0A1I3RJF6-F1
#
_entry.id   AF-A0A1I3RJF6-F1
#
_cell.length_a   1.000
_cell.length_b   1.000
_cell.length_c   1.000
_cell.angle_alpha   90.00
_cell.angle_beta   90.00
_cell.angle_gamma   90.00
#
_symmetry.space_group_name_H-M   'P 1'
#
loop_
_entity.id
_entity.type
_entity.pdbx_description
1 polymer ?
#
loop_
_entity_poly.entity_id
_entity_poly.type
_entity_poly.pdbx_seq_one_letter_code
_entity_poly.pdbx_strand_id
1 'polypeptide(L)' 'MRNILITVMMLVVVILLFNAIVAKDTTGTKAQIQTQGDNANTKISTLLTP' A
#
# COMPACT_ATOMS: atom_id res chain seq x y z
N MET A 1 -23.80 -13.63 -20.56
CA MET A 1 -22.39 -14.06 -20.68
C MET A 1 -21.41 -12.89 -20.86
N ARG A 2 -21.59 -12.01 -21.85
CA ARG A 2 -20.70 -10.84 -22.07
C ARG A 2 -20.46 -9.95 -20.83
N ASN A 3 -21.50 -9.67 -20.05
CA ASN A 3 -21.40 -8.78 -18.87
C ASN A 3 -20.70 -9.45 -17.67
N ILE A 4 -20.80 -10.78 -17.56
CA ILE A 4 -20.09 -11.56 -16.55
C ILE A 4 -18.60 -11.63 -16.87
N LEU A 5 -18.24 -11.69 -18.15
CA LEU A 5 -16.85 -11.66 -18.58
C LEU A 5 -16.14 -10.35 -18.19
N ILE A 6 -16.78 -9.20 -18.41
CA ILE A 6 -16.20 -7.89 -18.08
C ILE A 6 -16.02 -7.73 -16.56
N THR A 7 -17.00 -8.14 -15.78
CA THR A 7 -16.94 -8.03 -14.31
C THR A 7 -15.85 -8.91 -13.71
N VAL A 8 -15.67 -10.13 -14.23
CA VAL A 8 -14.56 -11.01 -13.83
C VAL A 8 -13.21 -10.41 -14.22
N MET A 9 -13.07 -9.88 -15.45
CA MET A 9 -11.82 -9.24 -15.88
C MET A 9 -11.46 -8.03 -15.01
N MET A 10 -12.46 -7.22 -14.63
CA MET A 10 -12.24 -6.08 -13.73
C MET A 10 -11.80 -6.53 -12.33
N LEU A 11 -12.41 -7.59 -11.78
CA LEU A 11 -11.99 -8.16 -10.49
C LEU A 11 -10.54 -8.64 -10.50
N VAL A 12 -10.14 -9.35 -11.57
CA VAL A 12 -8.76 -9.84 -11.73
C VAL A 12 -7.78 -8.67 -11.76
N VAL A 13 -8.06 -7.62 -12.54
CA VAL A 13 -7.19 -6.44 -12.63
C VAL A 13 -7.04 -5.74 -11.28
N VAL A 14 -8.13 -5.57 -10.52
CA VAL A 14 -8.07 -4.95 -9.18
C VAL A 14 -7.17 -5.75 -8.23
N ILE A 15 -7.28 -7.08 -8.23
CA ILE A 15 -6.43 -7.95 -7.40
C ILE A 15 -4.96 -7.84 -7.81
N LEU A 16 -4.68 -7.79 -9.12
CA LEU A 16 -3.31 -7.63 -9.62
C LEU A 16 -2.72 -6.27 -9.20
N LEU A 17 -3.48 -5.19 -9.34
CA LEU A 17 -3.05 -3.85 -8.93
C LEU A 17 -2.84 -3.74 -7.41
N PHE A 18 -3.70 -4.35 -6.61
CA PHE A 18 -3.53 -4.40 -5.16
C PHE A 18 -2.21 -5.07 -4.77
N ASN A 19 -1.89 -6.21 -5.38
CA ASN A 19 -0.62 -6.90 -5.09
C ASN A 19 0.59 -6.11 -5.59
N ALA A 20 0.50 -5.49 -6.78
CA ALA A 20 1.62 -4.76 -7.36
C ALA A 20 1.93 -3.43 -6.66
N ILE A 21 0.91 -2.72 -6.16
CA ILE A 21 1.03 -1.36 -5.63
C ILE A 21 0.90 -1.33 -4.11
N VAL A 22 -0.08 -2.03 -3.54
CA VAL A 22 -0.41 -1.90 -2.11
C VAL A 22 0.40 -2.89 -1.27
N ALA A 23 0.37 -4.17 -1.65
CA ALA A 23 0.93 -5.26 -0.85
C ALA A 23 2.40 -5.59 -1.16
N LYS A 24 3.02 -4.90 -2.12
CA LYS A 24 4.41 -5.15 -2.51
C LYS A 24 5.36 -4.94 -1.33
N ASP A 25 6.19 -5.96 -1.05
CA ASP A 25 6.92 -6.11 0.22
C ASP A 25 7.90 -4.97 0.58
N THR A 26 8.33 -4.14 -0.39
CA THR A 26 9.34 -3.08 -0.16
C THR A 26 8.97 -1.72 -0.75
N THR A 27 8.37 -1.69 -1.93
CA THR A 27 7.94 -0.45 -2.58
C THR A 27 6.43 -0.25 -2.53
N GLY A 28 5.70 -1.11 -1.82
CA GLY A 28 4.26 -1.00 -1.72
C GLY A 28 3.83 0.17 -0.84
N THR A 29 2.60 0.64 -1.04
CA THR A 29 2.02 1.72 -0.23
C THR A 29 2.08 1.42 1.26
N LYS A 30 1.90 0.16 1.67
CA LYS A 30 2.06 -0.27 3.07
C LYS A 30 3.46 0.06 3.61
N ALA A 31 4.50 -0.32 2.89
CA ALA A 31 5.89 -0.11 3.30
C ALA A 31 6.25 1.39 3.35
N GLN A 32 5.73 2.18 2.42
CA GLN A 32 5.92 3.63 2.41
C GLN A 32 5.24 4.31 3.61
N ILE A 33 4.00 3.92 3.94
CA ILE A 33 3.29 4.44 5.12
C ILE A 33 4.05 4.08 6.39
N GLN A 34 4.53 2.84 6.52
CA GLN A 34 5.30 2.41 7.69
C GLN A 34 6.60 3.23 7.83
N THR A 35 7.37 3.34 6.76
CA THR A 35 8.61 4.14 6.74
C THR A 35 8.34 5.60 7.12
N GLN A 36 7.27 6.19 6.60
CA GLN A 36 6.91 7.57 6.91
C GLN A 36 6.49 7.74 8.39
N GLY A 37 5.75 6.77 8.94
CA GLY A 37 5.36 6.74 10.34
C GLY A 37 6.55 6.58 11.29
N ASP A 38 7.46 5.67 10.98
CA ASP A 38 8.68 5.45 11.76
C ASP A 38 9.56 6.71 11.78
N ASN A 39 9.75 7.35 10.62
CA ASN A 39 10.46 8.62 10.52
C ASN A 39 9.80 9.76 11.33
N ALA A 40 8.46 9.81 11.34
CA ALA A 40 7.73 10.78 12.14
C ALA A 40 7.92 10.51 13.65
N ASN A 41 7.84 9.26 14.07
CA ASN A 41 8.07 8.86 15.46
C ASN A 41 9.49 9.19 15.92
N THR A 42 10.51 8.96 15.09
CA THR A 42 11.89 9.38 15.39
C THR A 42 11.98 10.89 15.58
N LYS A 43 11.40 11.69 14.67
CA LYS A 43 11.40 13.16 14.79
C LYS A 43 10.69 13.63 16.07
N ILE A 44 9.54 13.04 16.39
CA ILE A 44 8.81 13.36 17.62
C ILE A 44 9.65 12.99 18.84
N SER A 45 10.26 11.81 18.86
CA SER A 45 11.14 11.39 19.95
C SER A 45 12.27 12.38 20.17
N THR A 46 12.95 12.84 19.10
CA THR A 46 14.04 13.83 19.20
C THR A 46 13.58 15.20 19.72
N LEU A 47 12.30 15.54 19.58
CA LEU A 47 11.73 16.77 20.11
C LEU A 47 11.30 16.63 21.58
N LEU A 48 11.02 15.40 22.03
CA LEU A 48 10.56 15.09 23.38
C LEU A 48 11.71 14.74 24.34
N THR A 49 12.85 14.29 23.83
CA THR A 49 14.07 14.08 24.62
C THR A 49 15.06 15.24 24.37
N PRO A 50 15.20 16.19 25.31
CA PRO A 50 16.15 17.30 25.21
C PRO A 50 17.61 16.83 25.25
#